data_AF-A0A1I4R2K1-F1
#
_entry.id   AF-A0A1I4R2K1-F1
#
_cell.length_a   1.000
_cell.length_b   1.000
_cell.length_c   1.000
_cell.angle_alpha   90.00
_cell.angle_beta   90.00
_cell.angle_gamma   90.00
#
_symmetry.space_group_name_H-M   'P 1'
#
loop_
_entity.id
_entity.type
_entity.pdbx_description
1 polymer ?
#
loop_
_entity_poly.entity_id
_entity_poly.type
_entity_poly.pdbx_seq_one_letter_code
_entity_poly.pdbx_strand_id
1 'polypeptide(L)'
;MNSGTPRRQDVDATTDLIKQAGHRLERSTWELARSPEALVEAREALLHITATSARLARQLDGLAAACEQPNSTEPSEVHVALDQAAAAAEDLGNCTKVAAQAIYDGE
;
A
#
# COMPACT_ATOMS: atom_id res chain seq x y z
N MET A 1 -22.55 12.36 -6.98
CA MET A 1 -21.41 11.43 -7.04
C MET A 1 -21.35 10.74 -5.68
N ASN A 2 -21.79 9.48 -5.58
CA ASN A 2 -21.75 8.73 -4.32
C ASN A 2 -20.31 8.31 -4.05
N SER A 3 -19.52 9.19 -3.44
CA SER A 3 -18.26 8.84 -2.82
C SER A 3 -18.57 8.13 -1.50
N GLY A 4 -19.07 6.89 -1.60
CA GLY A 4 -19.35 6.08 -0.42
C GLY A 4 -18.05 5.86 0.35
N THR A 5 -18.07 6.14 1.65
CA THR A 5 -16.98 5.82 2.57
C THR A 5 -16.47 4.40 2.30
N PRO A 6 -15.15 4.21 2.13
CA PRO A 6 -14.56 2.89 1.93
C PRO A 6 -15.06 1.92 2.99
N ARG A 7 -15.51 0.72 2.61
CA ARG A 7 -15.92 -0.28 3.59
C ARG A 7 -14.69 -1.02 4.09
N ARG A 8 -14.77 -1.55 5.31
CA ARG A 8 -13.72 -2.42 5.87
C ARG A 8 -13.29 -3.54 4.91
N GLN A 9 -14.25 -4.14 4.21
CA GLN A 9 -14.01 -5.17 3.19
C GLN A 9 -13.10 -4.68 2.04
N ASP A 10 -13.18 -3.41 1.68
CA ASP A 10 -12.36 -2.82 0.61
C ASP A 10 -10.90 -2.63 1.07
N VAL A 11 -10.69 -2.36 2.36
CA VAL A 11 -9.37 -2.29 3.01
C VAL A 11 -8.77 -3.70 3.13
N ASP A 12 -9.54 -4.67 3.59
CA ASP A 12 -9.10 -6.06 3.72
C ASP A 12 -8.66 -6.63 2.37
N ALA A 13 -9.49 -6.46 1.32
CA ALA A 13 -9.16 -6.91 -0.03
C ALA A 13 -7.89 -6.23 -0.59
N THR A 14 -7.71 -4.94 -0.32
CA THR A 14 -6.52 -4.20 -0.78
C THR A 14 -5.27 -4.66 -0.02
N THR A 15 -5.39 -4.92 1.28
CA THR A 15 -4.30 -5.47 2.09
C THR A 15 -3.88 -6.87 1.61
N ASP A 16 -4.84 -7.71 1.21
CA ASP A 16 -4.53 -9.03 0.66
C ASP A 16 -3.81 -8.97 -0.68
N LEU A 17 -4.11 -7.99 -1.53
CA LEU A 17 -3.33 -7.74 -2.75
C LEU A 17 -1.88 -7.36 -2.43
N ILE A 18 -1.65 -6.53 -1.40
CA ILE A 18 -0.29 -6.20 -0.93
C ILE A 18 0.43 -7.46 -0.45
N LYS A 19 -0.22 -8.31 0.36
CA LYS A 19 0.38 -9.58 0.83
C LYS A 19 0.75 -10.50 -0.33
N GLN A 20 -0.14 -10.67 -1.30
CA GLN A 20 0.11 -11.51 -2.48
C GLN A 20 1.29 -10.97 -3.30
N ALA A 21 1.37 -9.66 -3.50
CA ALA A 21 2.52 -9.03 -4.16
C ALA A 21 3.80 -9.18 -3.33
N GLY A 22 3.74 -9.06 -2.00
CA GLY A 22 4.85 -9.34 -1.09
C GLY A 22 5.38 -10.77 -1.20
N HIS A 23 4.50 -11.77 -1.25
CA HIS A 23 4.91 -13.16 -1.47
C HIS A 23 5.52 -13.39 -2.85
N ARG A 24 5.03 -12.69 -3.89
CA ARG A 24 5.68 -12.74 -5.21
C ARG A 24 7.09 -12.16 -5.16
N LEU A 25 7.24 -10.97 -4.57
CA LEU A 25 8.53 -10.33 -4.36
C LEU A 25 9.50 -11.24 -3.60
N GLU A 26 9.07 -11.81 -2.48
CA GLU A 26 9.88 -12.74 -1.68
C GLU A 26 10.38 -13.90 -2.55
N ARG A 27 9.50 -14.60 -3.26
CA ARG A 27 9.90 -15.71 -4.15
C ARG A 27 10.90 -15.25 -5.21
N SER A 28 10.64 -14.14 -5.90
CA SER A 28 11.54 -13.62 -6.93
C SER A 28 12.91 -13.25 -6.35
N THR A 29 12.98 -12.74 -5.11
CA THR A 29 14.25 -12.44 -4.44
C THR A 29 15.13 -13.68 -4.20
N TRP A 30 14.53 -14.85 -3.95
CA TRP A 30 15.26 -16.12 -3.83
C TRP A 30 15.84 -16.61 -5.16
N GLU A 31 15.30 -16.13 -6.28
CA GLU A 31 15.66 -16.55 -7.64
C GLU A 31 16.55 -15.53 -8.36
N LEU A 32 16.80 -14.35 -7.78
CA LEU A 32 17.61 -13.27 -8.37
C LEU A 32 18.99 -13.71 -8.87
N ALA A 33 19.67 -14.60 -8.14
CA ALA A 33 20.99 -15.10 -8.54
C ALA A 33 20.95 -16.09 -9.72
N ARG A 34 19.75 -16.54 -10.13
CA ARG A 34 19.54 -17.65 -11.06
C ARG A 34 18.89 -17.24 -12.38
N SER A 35 18.22 -16.09 -12.44
CA SER A 35 17.43 -15.68 -13.61
C SER A 35 17.25 -14.16 -13.69
N PRO A 36 17.57 -13.53 -14.83
CA PRO A 36 17.20 -12.15 -15.12
C PRO A 36 15.68 -11.90 -15.08
N GLU A 37 14.87 -12.89 -15.43
CA GLU A 37 13.41 -12.81 -15.35
C GLU A 37 12.94 -12.59 -13.89
N ALA A 38 13.67 -13.12 -12.90
CA ALA A 38 13.36 -12.89 -11.49
C ALA A 38 13.54 -11.41 -11.07
N LEU A 39 14.44 -10.65 -11.71
CA LEU A 39 14.57 -9.21 -11.49
C LEU A 39 13.35 -8.46 -12.02
N VAL A 40 12.87 -8.83 -13.20
CA VAL A 40 11.66 -8.25 -13.80
C VAL A 40 10.44 -8.52 -12.92
N GLU A 41 10.25 -9.77 -12.47
CA GLU A 41 9.15 -10.13 -11.58
C GLU A 41 9.21 -9.40 -10.23
N ALA A 42 10.40 -9.27 -9.63
CA ALA A 42 10.58 -8.51 -8.40
C ALA A 42 10.19 -7.03 -8.59
N ARG A 43 10.61 -6.43 -9.71
CA ARG A 43 10.23 -5.06 -10.07
C ARG A 43 8.72 -4.90 -10.26
N GLU A 44 8.07 -5.83 -10.97
CA GLU A 44 6.61 -5.81 -11.16
C GLU A 44 5.86 -5.96 -9.84
N ALA A 45 6.33 -6.83 -8.94
CA ALA A 45 5.76 -6.99 -7.62
C ALA A 45 5.86 -5.69 -6.80
N LEU A 46 7.02 -5.01 -6.83
CA LEU A 46 7.22 -3.71 -6.19
C LEU A 46 6.32 -2.60 -6.76
N LEU A 47 6.13 -2.56 -8.08
CA LEU A 47 5.19 -1.61 -8.71
C LEU A 47 3.74 -1.92 -8.32
N HIS A 48 3.38 -3.19 -8.19
CA HIS A 48 2.06 -3.59 -7.72
C HIS A 48 1.84 -3.16 -6.27
N ILE A 49 2.82 -3.35 -5.38
CA ILE A 49 2.77 -2.87 -3.99
C ILE A 49 2.63 -1.34 -3.97
N THR A 50 3.39 -0.62 -4.80
CA THR A 50 3.30 0.85 -4.93
C THR A 50 1.86 1.31 -5.22
N ALA A 51 1.26 0.78 -6.29
CA ALA A 51 -0.08 1.17 -6.71
C ALA A 51 -1.15 0.79 -5.66
N THR A 52 -1.01 -0.38 -5.06
CA THR A 52 -1.97 -0.93 -4.09
C THR A 52 -1.88 -0.21 -2.75
N SER A 53 -0.68 0.16 -2.31
CA SER A 53 -0.47 0.90 -1.06
C SER A 53 -1.00 2.34 -1.18
N ALA A 54 -0.84 2.98 -2.34
CA ALA A 54 -1.48 4.28 -2.60
C ALA A 54 -3.01 4.20 -2.59
N ARG A 55 -3.60 3.07 -3.02
CA ARG A 55 -5.03 2.82 -2.89
C ARG A 55 -5.43 2.61 -1.42
N LEU A 56 -4.66 1.84 -0.67
CA LEU A 56 -4.89 1.58 0.75
C LEU A 56 -4.86 2.88 1.56
N ALA A 57 -3.88 3.75 1.33
CA ALA A 57 -3.79 5.06 1.98
C ALA A 57 -5.09 5.86 1.82
N ARG A 58 -5.56 6.04 0.58
CA ARG A 58 -6.84 6.73 0.30
C ARG A 58 -8.05 6.09 0.96
N GLN A 59 -8.06 4.76 1.10
CA GLN A 59 -9.16 4.06 1.77
C GLN A 59 -9.15 4.29 3.28
N LEU A 60 -7.95 4.32 3.88
CA LEU A 60 -7.76 4.61 5.30
C LEU A 60 -8.06 6.07 5.62
N ASP A 61 -7.65 7.02 4.79
CA ASP A 61 -8.03 8.44 4.89
C ASP A 61 -9.54 8.63 4.84
N GLY A 62 -10.20 7.96 3.88
CA GLY A 62 -11.65 8.02 3.75
C GLY A 62 -12.39 7.45 4.96
N LEU A 63 -11.82 6.45 5.63
CA LEU A 63 -12.33 5.92 6.89
C LEU A 63 -12.05 6.89 8.05
N ALA A 64 -10.86 7.48 8.14
CA ALA A 64 -10.50 8.45 9.17
C ALA A 64 -11.43 9.66 9.12
N ALA A 65 -11.70 10.19 7.93
CA ALA A 65 -12.64 11.29 7.71
C ALA A 65 -14.07 10.92 8.11
N ALA A 66 -14.50 9.66 7.92
CA ALA A 66 -15.81 9.21 8.37
C ALA A 66 -15.92 9.03 9.89
N CYS A 67 -14.79 8.93 10.59
CA CYS A 67 -14.72 8.91 12.05
C CYS A 67 -14.67 10.33 12.66
N GLU A 68 -14.59 11.39 11.85
CA GLU A 68 -14.67 12.76 12.36
C GLU A 68 -16.07 13.05 12.91
N GLN A 69 -16.12 13.46 14.17
CA GLN A 69 -17.36 13.90 14.78
C GLN A 69 -17.47 15.43 14.71
N PRO A 70 -18.52 15.97 14.07
CA PRO A 70 -18.75 17.40 14.11
C PRO A 70 -19.01 17.82 15.56
N ASN A 71 -18.27 18.83 16.03
CA ASN A 71 -18.29 19.42 17.38
C ASN A 71 -17.41 18.74 18.46
N SER A 72 -16.53 17.82 18.09
CA SER A 72 -15.44 17.38 18.98
C SER A 72 -14.26 18.35 18.89
N THR A 73 -13.65 18.71 20.02
CA THR A 73 -12.43 19.53 20.06
C THR A 73 -11.17 18.69 19.84
N GLU A 74 -11.25 17.37 20.05
CA GLU A 74 -10.14 16.43 19.93
C GLU A 74 -10.46 15.32 18.92
N PRO A 75 -9.48 14.89 18.08
CA PRO A 75 -9.65 13.73 17.21
C PRO A 75 -9.87 12.46 18.04
N SER A 76 -10.74 11.57 17.59
CA SER A 76 -10.88 10.26 18.23
C SER A 76 -9.61 9.42 18.02
N GLU A 77 -9.29 8.53 18.97
CA GLU A 77 -8.16 7.60 18.83
C GLU A 77 -8.23 6.77 17.54
N VAL A 78 -9.45 6.41 17.11
CA VAL A 78 -9.69 5.67 15.86
C VAL A 78 -9.32 6.51 14.64
N HIS A 79 -9.68 7.80 14.63
CA HIS A 79 -9.29 8.69 13.54
C HIS A 79 -7.76 8.80 13.44
N VAL A 80 -7.07 9.02 14.57
CA VAL A 80 -5.60 9.12 14.59
C VAL A 80 -4.95 7.82 14.12
N ALA A 81 -5.44 6.67 14.56
CA ALA A 81 -4.90 5.38 14.14
C ALA A 81 -5.08 5.12 12.64
N LEU A 82 -6.21 5.53 12.06
CA LEU A 82 -6.48 5.39 10.63
C LEU A 82 -5.62 6.33 9.78
N ASP A 83 -5.44 7.57 10.22
CA ASP A 83 -4.56 8.56 9.57
C ASP A 83 -3.10 8.09 9.58
N GLN A 84 -2.61 7.60 10.73
CA GLN A 84 -1.27 7.00 10.83
C GLN A 84 -1.10 5.78 9.93
N ALA A 85 -2.11 4.92 9.84
CA ALA A 85 -2.07 3.78 8.94
C ALA A 85 -2.08 4.19 7.46
N ALA A 86 -2.78 5.27 7.11
CA ALA A 86 -2.77 5.82 5.76
C ALA A 86 -1.39 6.35 5.38
N ALA A 87 -0.76 7.13 6.28
CA ALA A 87 0.61 7.62 6.11
C ALA A 87 1.61 6.46 5.94
N ALA A 88 1.50 5.41 6.76
CA ALA A 88 2.35 4.22 6.65
C ALA A 88 2.16 3.48 5.31
N ALA A 89 0.93 3.43 4.78
CA ALA A 89 0.66 2.86 3.46
C ALA A 89 1.24 3.72 2.33
N GLU A 90 1.19 5.04 2.44
CA GLU A 90 1.84 5.95 1.49
C GLU A 90 3.36 5.78 1.50
N ASP A 91 3.97 5.75 2.69
CA ASP A 91 5.41 5.52 2.86
C ASP A 91 5.85 4.20 2.26
N LEU A 92 5.11 3.12 2.52
CA LEU A 92 5.37 1.81 1.90
C LEU A 92 5.37 1.93 0.38
N GLY A 93 4.36 2.59 -0.21
CA GLY A 93 4.26 2.78 -1.65
C GLY A 93 5.43 3.57 -2.23
N ASN A 94 5.88 4.62 -1.53
CA ASN A 94 7.03 5.42 -1.91
C ASN A 94 8.32 4.61 -1.86
N CYS A 95 8.54 3.83 -0.79
CA CYS A 95 9.70 2.95 -0.67
C CYS A 95 9.74 1.90 -1.78
N THR A 96 8.61 1.25 -2.09
CA THR A 96 8.58 0.24 -3.16
C THR A 96 8.76 0.83 -4.55
N LYS A 97 8.31 2.08 -4.77
CA LYS A 97 8.57 2.79 -6.02
C LYS A 97 10.07 3.03 -6.23
N VAL A 98 10.75 3.53 -5.20
CA VAL A 98 12.21 3.76 -5.23
C VAL A 98 12.95 2.44 -5.46
N ALA A 99 12.55 1.37 -4.77
CA ALA A 99 13.15 0.05 -4.98
C ALA A 99 12.95 -0.47 -6.42
N ALA A 100 11.76 -0.29 -7.00
CA ALA A 100 11.49 -0.68 -8.39
C ALA A 100 12.31 0.12 -9.40
N GLN A 101 12.56 1.40 -9.11
CA GLN A 101 13.41 2.27 -9.93
C GLN A 101 14.88 1.85 -9.85
N ALA A 102 15.38 1.53 -8.66
CA ALA A 102 16.75 1.06 -8.48
C ALA A 102 17.04 -0.25 -9.25
N ILE A 103 16.04 -1.13 -9.40
CA ILE A 103 16.17 -2.33 -10.25
C ILE A 103 16.29 -1.94 -11.73
N TYR A 104 15.50 -0.97 -12.21
CA TYR A 104 15.52 -0.52 -13.60
C TYR A 104 16.81 0.22 -13.95
N ASP A 105 17.29 1.10 -13.06
CA ASP A 105 18.50 1.90 -13.29
C ASP A 105 19.79 1.05 -13.20
N GLY A 106 19.70 -0.17 -12.67
CA GLY A 106 20.79 -1.13 -12.59
C GLY A 106 20.90 -2.10 -13.77
N GLU A 107 19.95 -2.08 -14.71
CA GLU A 107 20.03 -2.77 -16.02
C GLU A 107 20.87 -1.98 -17.02
#